data_AF-F6QCR4-F1
#
_entry.id   AF-F6QCR4-F1
#
_cell.length_a   1.000
_cell.length_b   1.000
_cell.length_c   1.000
_cell.angle_alpha   90.00
_cell.angle_beta   90.00
_cell.angle_gamma   90.00
#
_symmetry.space_group_name_H-M   'P 1'
#
loop_
_entity.id
_entity.type
_entity.pdbx_description
1 polymer ?
#
loop_
_entity_poly.entity_id
_entity_poly.type
_entity_poly.pdbx_seq_one_letter_code
_entity_poly.pdbx_strand_id
1 'polypeptide(L)'
;MESDSFFPVLGGEFEDSVFEERARPREPEPPPAYSPKRCESQWFYEETEGKDIVEILTIKKFRGDLAYRQQEFQKALQEYSSCFELLSPTNFAMRRDVQEGQARCLTRLGRHTEALEIAEKLENGATNSDHLTTVLYLQLTIYSGLKNIEKIILCLQKLISLHHFNPWNWAKLAEAYLSLGLALSASLASSQKENSFTSSDQQFQAPFPPPKRDPSLHFSKPLNGNSRFYMGTSSSCIQQSGNCLSDVGPAALETPFHPAFHSWAPTVWAGTQMKACASFVRARLLLQLTQSQQTSFALEKNFKAQEEIEARIKGFGFEEGTLQLISEVMKEDLIPEKIKDEVHAEVKCVGSEALTALTC
;
A
#
# COMPACT_ATOMS: atom_id res chain seq x y z
N MET A 1 11.61 85.17 10.74
CA MET A 1 11.18 85.17 9.34
C MET A 1 12.12 84.23 8.62
N GLU A 2 11.73 83.12 8.02
CA GLU A 2 10.48 82.39 7.84
C GLU A 2 10.91 80.93 7.64
N SER A 3 10.03 80.00 8.01
CA SER A 3 10.11 78.58 7.68
C SER A 3 10.03 78.36 6.17
N ASP A 4 10.79 77.41 5.63
CA ASP A 4 10.17 76.35 4.82
C ASP A 4 11.08 75.13 4.66
N SER A 5 10.48 73.99 4.96
CA SER A 5 10.92 72.63 4.72
C SER A 5 11.06 72.34 3.22
N PHE A 6 12.13 71.65 2.81
CA PHE A 6 12.03 70.73 1.68
C PHE A 6 12.99 69.54 1.83
N PHE A 7 12.42 68.36 1.65
CA PHE A 7 12.99 67.03 1.80
C PHE A 7 14.27 66.83 0.96
N PRO A 8 15.23 65.98 1.38
CA PRO A 8 16.16 65.39 0.43
C PRO A 8 15.31 64.52 -0.50
N VAL A 9 15.20 64.93 -1.76
CA VAL A 9 14.70 64.09 -2.84
C VAL A 9 15.65 62.91 -2.93
N LEU A 10 15.21 61.75 -2.41
CA LEU A 10 15.75 60.42 -2.72
C LEU A 10 15.38 60.10 -4.18
N GLY A 11 15.91 60.91 -5.10
CA GLY A 11 15.88 60.67 -6.53
C GLY A 11 17.13 59.89 -6.86
N GLY A 12 16.98 58.59 -7.05
CA GLY A 12 18.03 57.79 -7.68
C GLY A 12 18.30 58.38 -9.06
N GLU A 13 19.42 59.07 -9.21
CA GLU A 13 20.01 59.33 -10.52
C GLU A 13 20.37 57.96 -11.10
N PHE A 14 19.41 57.41 -11.84
CA PHE A 14 19.64 56.23 -12.66
C PHE A 14 20.64 56.67 -13.73
N GLU A 15 21.79 56.00 -13.82
CA GLU A 15 22.75 56.19 -14.91
C GLU A 15 22.04 55.90 -16.24
N ASP A 16 21.59 56.95 -16.93
CA ASP A 16 20.92 56.87 -18.23
C ASP A 16 21.88 56.44 -19.37
N SER A 17 23.16 56.23 -19.04
CA SER A 17 24.18 55.66 -19.91
C SER A 17 23.97 54.18 -20.24
N VAL A 18 22.99 53.50 -19.62
CA VAL A 18 22.56 52.15 -20.00
C VAL A 18 21.73 52.18 -21.30
N PHE A 19 21.14 53.32 -21.67
CA PHE A 19 20.27 53.45 -22.84
C PHE A 19 20.92 54.17 -24.03
N GLU A 20 22.19 54.54 -23.95
CA GLU A 20 22.92 55.04 -25.12
C GLU A 20 23.14 53.90 -26.13
N GLU A 21 22.63 54.10 -27.35
CA GLU A 21 22.69 53.16 -28.46
C GLU A 21 24.14 52.94 -28.91
N ARG A 22 24.84 52.00 -28.26
CA ARG A 22 26.11 51.45 -28.77
C ARG A 22 25.84 50.84 -30.14
N ALA A 23 26.72 51.16 -31.10
CA ALA A 23 26.74 50.55 -32.43
C ALA A 23 26.53 49.04 -32.31
N ARG A 24 25.42 48.56 -32.90
CA ARG A 24 24.93 47.18 -32.75
C ARG A 24 26.07 46.20 -33.04
N PRO A 25 26.50 45.36 -32.08
CA PRO A 25 27.25 44.17 -32.40
C PRO A 25 26.42 43.37 -33.40
N ARG A 26 27.07 42.76 -34.42
CA ARG A 26 26.41 41.84 -35.36
C ARG A 26 25.42 40.98 -34.58
N GLU A 27 24.14 41.04 -34.97
CA GLU A 27 23.10 40.23 -34.33
C GLU A 27 23.62 38.79 -34.24
N PRO A 28 23.75 38.20 -33.04
CA PRO A 28 24.04 36.79 -32.93
C PRO A 28 22.96 36.05 -33.71
N GLU A 29 23.37 35.11 -34.56
CA GLU A 29 22.41 34.32 -35.33
C GLU A 29 21.29 33.85 -34.40
N PRO A 30 20.02 34.00 -34.81
CA PRO A 30 18.91 33.58 -33.98
C PRO A 30 19.14 32.13 -33.56
N PRO A 31 19.02 31.80 -32.26
CA PRO A 31 19.22 30.43 -31.81
C PRO A 31 18.32 29.53 -32.66
N PRO A 32 18.80 28.34 -33.06
CA PRO A 32 18.04 27.45 -33.91
C PRO A 32 16.65 27.28 -33.31
N ALA A 33 15.62 27.43 -34.14
CA ALA A 33 14.23 27.32 -33.71
C ALA A 33 14.08 26.03 -32.90
N TYR A 34 13.65 26.16 -31.64
CA TYR A 34 13.50 25.03 -30.73
C TYR A 34 12.58 24.00 -31.39
N SER A 35 13.18 22.89 -31.79
CA SER A 35 12.46 21.74 -32.33
C SER A 35 12.22 20.80 -31.17
N PRO A 36 10.98 20.71 -30.64
CA PRO A 36 10.70 19.78 -29.56
C PRO A 36 11.05 18.37 -30.02
N LYS A 37 11.76 17.63 -29.16
CA LYS A 37 12.09 16.23 -29.44
C LYS A 37 10.77 15.47 -29.66
N ARG A 38 10.59 14.92 -30.86
CA ARG A 38 9.47 14.02 -31.15
C ARG A 38 9.75 12.71 -30.45
N CYS A 39 8.98 12.45 -29.40
CA CYS A 39 9.03 11.22 -28.64
C CYS A 39 8.11 10.21 -29.33
N GLU A 40 8.67 9.39 -30.21
CA GLU A 40 7.91 8.32 -30.84
C GLU A 40 7.44 7.30 -29.79
N SER A 41 6.30 6.64 -30.06
CA SER A 41 5.84 5.56 -29.20
C SER A 41 6.94 4.50 -29.10
N GLN A 42 7.21 3.99 -27.90
CA GLN A 42 8.20 2.93 -27.69
C GLN A 42 9.64 3.30 -28.10
N TRP A 43 10.00 4.59 -28.14
CA TRP A 43 11.35 5.08 -28.49
C TRP A 43 12.51 4.42 -27.72
N PHE A 44 12.25 3.88 -26.53
CA PHE A 44 13.23 3.19 -25.68
C PHE A 44 13.48 1.72 -26.07
N TYR A 45 12.88 1.20 -27.15
CA TYR A 45 13.08 -0.18 -27.62
C TYR A 45 14.42 -0.40 -28.33
N GLU A 46 14.96 0.61 -29.01
CA GLU A 46 16.17 0.46 -29.82
C GLU A 46 17.43 0.35 -28.94
N GLU A 47 18.34 -0.55 -29.31
CA GLU A 47 19.67 -0.61 -28.69
C GLU A 47 20.37 0.72 -28.90
N THR A 48 20.54 1.46 -27.81
CA THR A 48 21.25 2.72 -27.83
C THR A 48 22.73 2.40 -27.73
N GLU A 49 23.45 2.57 -28.84
CA GLU A 49 24.91 2.79 -28.83
C GLU A 49 25.25 4.19 -28.26
N GLY A 50 24.41 4.69 -27.35
CA GLY A 50 24.55 6.00 -26.74
C GLY A 50 25.75 5.98 -25.82
N LYS A 51 26.68 6.91 -26.01
CA LYS A 51 27.84 7.09 -25.11
C LYS A 51 27.44 7.70 -23.76
N ASP A 52 26.20 8.19 -23.63
CA ASP A 52 25.69 8.81 -22.42
C ASP A 52 25.10 7.75 -21.46
N ILE A 53 25.77 7.59 -20.32
CA ILE A 53 25.36 6.69 -19.24
C ILE A 53 23.96 7.07 -18.72
N VAL A 54 23.62 8.35 -18.66
CA VAL A 54 22.32 8.81 -18.15
C VAL A 54 21.17 8.37 -19.07
N GLU A 55 21.39 8.44 -20.39
CA GLU A 55 20.45 7.97 -21.39
C GLU A 55 20.27 6.45 -21.33
N ILE A 56 21.37 5.69 -21.23
CA ILE A 56 21.34 4.22 -21.06
C ILE A 56 20.52 3.83 -19.83
N LEU A 57 20.78 4.46 -18.68
CA LEU A 57 20.07 4.18 -17.42
C LEU A 57 18.57 4.45 -17.54
N THR A 58 18.21 5.57 -18.19
CA THR A 58 16.82 5.96 -18.40
C THR A 58 16.09 4.96 -19.29
N ILE A 59 16.73 4.53 -20.37
CA ILE A 59 16.17 3.54 -21.30
C ILE A 59 15.98 2.19 -20.62
N LYS A 60 16.97 1.70 -19.86
CA LYS A 60 16.85 0.44 -19.10
C LYS A 60 15.71 0.49 -18.08
N LYS A 61 15.59 1.59 -17.33
CA LYS A 61 14.47 1.77 -16.40
C LYS A 61 13.13 1.69 -17.13
N PHE A 62 12.96 2.41 -18.25
CA PHE A 62 11.70 2.39 -19.01
C PHE A 62 11.38 1.03 -19.62
N ARG A 63 12.38 0.26 -20.07
CA ARG A 63 12.20 -1.14 -20.48
C ARG A 63 11.70 -2.00 -19.32
N GLY A 64 12.28 -1.84 -18.13
CA GLY A 64 11.81 -2.48 -16.91
C GLY A 64 10.36 -2.13 -16.56
N ASP A 65 10.01 -0.84 -16.61
CA ASP A 65 8.65 -0.33 -16.35
C ASP A 65 7.63 -0.94 -17.33
N LEU A 66 7.99 -0.97 -18.61
CA LEU A 66 7.12 -1.53 -19.65
C LEU A 66 6.94 -3.05 -19.48
N ALA A 67 8.04 -3.78 -19.29
CA ALA A 67 8.00 -5.22 -19.07
C ALA A 67 7.15 -5.56 -17.84
N TYR A 68 7.25 -4.76 -16.76
CA TYR A 68 6.41 -4.93 -15.58
C TYR A 68 4.92 -4.72 -15.91
N ARG A 69 4.57 -3.69 -16.68
CA ARG A 69 3.18 -3.46 -17.14
C ARG A 69 2.66 -4.59 -18.03
N GLN A 70 3.53 -5.21 -18.83
CA GLN A 70 3.24 -6.38 -19.66
C GLN A 70 3.20 -7.70 -18.86
N GLN A 71 3.45 -7.64 -17.55
CA GLN A 71 3.52 -8.81 -16.64
C GLN A 71 4.69 -9.75 -16.93
N GLU A 72 5.70 -9.28 -17.68
CA GLU A 72 6.96 -9.99 -17.93
C GLU A 72 7.92 -9.78 -16.74
N PHE A 73 7.52 -10.21 -15.53
CA PHE A 73 8.20 -9.83 -14.28
C PHE A 73 9.67 -10.26 -14.20
N GLN A 74 10.03 -11.41 -14.78
CA GLN A 74 11.41 -11.88 -14.80
C GLN A 74 12.30 -10.98 -15.67
N LYS A 75 11.79 -10.55 -16.83
CA LYS A 75 12.50 -9.64 -17.74
C LYS A 75 12.58 -8.23 -17.15
N ALA A 76 11.50 -7.76 -16.54
CA ALA A 76 11.50 -6.49 -15.81
C ALA A 76 12.58 -6.47 -14.72
N LEU A 77 12.68 -7.56 -13.93
CA LEU A 77 13.71 -7.71 -12.91
C LEU A 77 15.12 -7.67 -13.50
N GLN A 78 15.35 -8.33 -14.65
CA GLN A 78 16.65 -8.29 -15.33
C GLN A 78 17.04 -6.88 -15.79
N GLU A 79 16.11 -6.13 -16.38
CA GLU A 79 16.34 -4.75 -16.80
C GLU A 79 16.64 -3.83 -15.62
N TYR A 80 15.87 -3.96 -14.53
CA TYR A 80 16.13 -3.19 -13.31
C TYR A 80 17.47 -3.56 -12.67
N SER A 81 17.83 -4.84 -12.60
CA SER A 81 19.13 -5.26 -12.06
C SER A 81 20.29 -4.74 -12.91
N SER A 82 20.19 -4.83 -14.24
CA SER A 82 21.20 -4.26 -15.14
C SER A 82 21.30 -2.74 -14.97
N CYS A 83 20.17 -2.04 -14.78
CA CYS A 83 20.17 -0.61 -14.49
C CYS A 83 20.86 -0.32 -13.14
N PHE A 84 20.55 -1.09 -12.10
CA PHE A 84 21.08 -0.90 -10.75
C PHE A 84 22.60 -1.09 -10.65
N GLU A 85 23.15 -2.06 -11.39
CA GLU A 85 24.60 -2.31 -11.47
C GLU A 85 25.36 -1.15 -12.13
N LEU A 86 24.74 -0.48 -13.10
CA LEU A 86 25.31 0.69 -13.79
C LEU A 86 25.16 1.99 -12.99
N LEU A 87 24.25 2.04 -12.00
CA LEU A 87 23.99 3.23 -11.22
C LEU A 87 25.14 3.55 -10.25
N SER A 88 25.67 4.78 -10.34
CA SER A 88 26.55 5.34 -9.30
C SER A 88 25.87 5.29 -7.92
N PRO A 89 26.61 4.95 -6.84
CA PRO A 89 26.10 4.99 -5.46
C PRO A 89 25.53 6.36 -5.05
N THR A 90 25.98 7.44 -5.69
CA THR A 90 25.52 8.82 -5.42
C THR A 90 24.15 9.15 -6.03
N ASN A 91 23.66 8.35 -6.97
CA ASN A 91 22.36 8.57 -7.60
C ASN A 91 21.23 7.97 -6.75
N PHE A 92 21.01 8.53 -5.56
CA PHE A 92 20.05 8.01 -4.58
C PHE A 92 18.63 7.91 -5.13
N ALA A 93 18.17 8.92 -5.87
CA ALA A 93 16.81 8.97 -6.39
C ALA A 93 16.52 7.80 -7.33
N MET A 94 17.36 7.60 -8.35
CA MET A 94 17.15 6.53 -9.33
C MET A 94 17.42 5.14 -8.73
N ARG A 95 18.37 5.01 -7.80
CA ARG A 95 18.61 3.73 -7.11
C ARG A 95 17.38 3.28 -6.32
N ARG A 96 16.75 4.19 -5.56
CA ARG A 96 15.52 3.88 -4.81
C ARG A 96 14.39 3.44 -5.75
N ASP A 97 14.18 4.18 -6.83
CA ASP A 97 13.13 3.89 -7.82
C ASP A 97 13.33 2.52 -8.48
N VAL A 98 14.56 2.22 -8.93
CA VAL A 98 14.91 0.93 -9.51
C VAL A 98 14.77 -0.21 -8.49
N GLN A 99 15.22 -0.02 -7.25
CA GLN A 99 15.07 -1.02 -6.18
C GLN A 99 13.60 -1.27 -5.82
N GLU A 100 12.76 -0.24 -5.80
CA GLU A 100 11.31 -0.37 -5.63
C GLU A 100 10.71 -1.21 -6.78
N GLY A 101 11.16 -0.98 -8.02
CA GLY A 101 10.85 -1.79 -9.19
C GLY A 101 11.27 -3.26 -9.03
N GLN A 102 12.49 -3.52 -8.57
CA GLN A 102 13.01 -4.87 -8.30
C GLN A 102 12.14 -5.59 -7.26
N ALA A 103 11.86 -4.94 -6.12
CA ALA A 103 11.05 -5.52 -5.05
C ALA A 103 9.63 -5.86 -5.52
N ARG A 104 9.01 -4.99 -6.33
CA ARG A 104 7.70 -5.28 -6.96
C ARG A 104 7.77 -6.50 -7.88
N CYS A 105 8.80 -6.63 -8.71
CA CYS A 105 8.98 -7.80 -9.57
C CYS A 105 9.15 -9.09 -8.75
N LEU A 106 10.03 -9.06 -7.74
CA LEU A 106 10.26 -10.19 -6.84
C LEU A 106 8.99 -10.63 -6.12
N THR A 107 8.17 -9.66 -5.67
CA THR A 107 6.86 -9.94 -5.07
C THR A 107 5.93 -10.69 -6.03
N ARG A 108 5.87 -10.28 -7.30
CA ARG A 108 5.04 -10.92 -8.33
C ARG A 108 5.55 -12.31 -8.72
N LEU A 109 6.85 -12.55 -8.58
CA LEU A 109 7.50 -13.84 -8.80
C LEU A 109 7.42 -14.78 -7.58
N GLY A 110 6.82 -14.36 -6.47
CA GLY A 110 6.76 -15.14 -5.22
C GLY A 110 8.06 -15.16 -4.41
N ARG A 111 9.08 -14.41 -4.84
CA ARG A 111 10.38 -14.28 -4.16
C ARG A 111 10.31 -13.23 -3.04
N HIS A 112 9.43 -13.50 -2.06
CA HIS A 112 9.05 -12.51 -1.04
C HIS A 112 10.17 -12.16 -0.07
N THR A 113 11.08 -13.10 0.24
CA THR A 113 12.22 -12.85 1.13
C THR A 113 13.14 -11.77 0.56
N GLU A 114 13.54 -11.92 -0.70
CA GLU A 114 14.38 -10.93 -1.40
C GLU A 114 13.67 -9.59 -1.56
N ALA A 115 12.36 -9.61 -1.81
CA ALA A 115 11.56 -8.38 -1.87
C ALA A 115 11.55 -7.63 -0.51
N LEU A 116 11.46 -8.35 0.61
CA LEU A 116 11.53 -7.78 1.96
C LEU A 116 12.91 -7.21 2.27
N GLU A 117 13.98 -7.90 1.92
CA GLU A 117 15.35 -7.39 2.12
C GLU A 117 15.57 -6.05 1.41
N ILE A 118 15.03 -5.89 0.20
CA ILE A 118 15.08 -4.61 -0.50
C ILE A 118 14.21 -3.56 0.22
N ALA A 119 13.00 -3.92 0.62
CA ALA A 119 12.09 -3.00 1.29
C ALA A 119 12.64 -2.50 2.64
N GLU A 120 13.26 -3.37 3.45
CA GLU A 120 13.91 -3.00 4.71
C GLU A 120 15.11 -2.05 4.48
N LYS A 121 15.92 -2.30 3.44
CA LYS A 121 17.00 -1.38 3.05
C LYS A 121 16.47 0.00 2.66
N LEU A 122 15.33 0.04 1.95
CA LEU A 122 14.70 1.29 1.56
C LEU A 122 14.05 2.00 2.76
N GLU A 123 13.46 1.27 3.71
CA GLU A 123 12.88 1.83 4.95
C GLU A 123 13.98 2.50 5.78
N ASN A 124 15.10 1.81 6.02
CA ASN A 124 16.26 2.33 6.75
C ASN A 124 16.92 3.53 6.03
N GLY A 125 16.75 3.62 4.70
CA GLY A 125 17.26 4.72 3.88
C GLY A 125 16.26 5.86 3.64
N ALA A 126 15.07 5.83 4.26
CA ALA A 126 14.04 6.83 4.06
C ALA A 126 14.43 8.16 4.71
N THR A 127 14.57 9.21 3.89
CA THR A 127 15.00 10.54 4.35
C THR A 127 13.85 11.50 4.65
N ASN A 128 12.62 11.15 4.28
CA ASN A 128 11.42 11.96 4.51
C ASN A 128 10.17 11.06 4.57
N SER A 129 9.04 11.65 4.97
CA SER A 129 7.75 10.98 5.09
C SER A 129 7.25 10.40 3.76
N ASP A 130 7.46 11.09 2.64
CA ASP A 130 7.03 10.62 1.32
C ASP A 130 7.75 9.32 0.91
N HIS A 131 9.08 9.28 1.09
CA HIS A 131 9.87 8.08 0.86
C HIS A 131 9.43 6.94 1.77
N LEU A 132 9.23 7.20 3.05
CA LEU A 132 8.75 6.17 3.98
C LEU A 132 7.37 5.66 3.56
N THR A 133 6.50 6.54 3.08
CA THR A 133 5.16 6.18 2.60
C THR A 133 5.20 5.23 1.42
N THR A 134 6.05 5.48 0.42
CA THR A 134 6.17 4.56 -0.74
C THR A 134 6.69 3.20 -0.30
N VAL A 135 7.66 3.16 0.62
CA VAL A 135 8.21 1.92 1.17
C VAL A 135 7.17 1.15 1.99
N LEU A 136 6.38 1.82 2.82
CA LEU A 136 5.32 1.17 3.60
C LEU A 136 4.22 0.58 2.68
N TYR A 137 3.87 1.24 1.58
CA TYR A 137 2.96 0.65 0.58
C TYR A 137 3.57 -0.55 -0.16
N LEU A 138 4.88 -0.53 -0.41
CA LEU A 138 5.61 -1.67 -0.95
C LEU A 138 5.57 -2.86 0.03
N GLN A 139 5.92 -2.64 1.29
CA GLN A 139 5.83 -3.67 2.35
C GLN A 139 4.42 -4.21 2.52
N LEU A 140 3.41 -3.33 2.54
CA LEU A 140 2.00 -3.73 2.59
C LEU A 140 1.65 -4.68 1.44
N THR A 141 2.16 -4.42 0.22
CA THR A 141 1.95 -5.28 -0.94
C THR A 141 2.65 -6.64 -0.76
N ILE A 142 3.88 -6.65 -0.26
CA ILE A 142 4.65 -7.88 -0.01
C ILE A 142 3.96 -8.75 1.05
N TYR A 143 3.60 -8.16 2.20
CA TYR A 143 2.93 -8.88 3.30
C TYR A 143 1.51 -9.33 2.92
N SER A 144 0.81 -8.60 2.06
CA SER A 144 -0.46 -9.05 1.46
C SER A 144 -0.28 -10.33 0.65
N GLY A 145 0.81 -10.43 -0.14
CA GLY A 145 1.16 -11.64 -0.87
C GLY A 145 1.46 -12.82 0.05
N LEU A 146 2.17 -12.57 1.15
CA LEU A 146 2.46 -13.55 2.20
C LEU A 146 1.27 -13.89 3.11
N LYS A 147 0.15 -13.16 2.99
CA LYS A 147 -1.01 -13.22 3.90
C LYS A 147 -0.62 -13.05 5.38
N ASN A 148 0.42 -12.27 5.66
CA ASN A 148 0.86 -11.97 7.03
C ASN A 148 0.02 -10.81 7.59
N ILE A 149 -1.10 -11.15 8.25
CA ILE A 149 -2.08 -10.18 8.72
C ILE A 149 -1.51 -9.22 9.77
N GLU A 150 -0.64 -9.71 10.66
CA GLU A 150 -0.03 -8.88 11.70
C GLU A 150 0.85 -7.78 11.11
N LYS A 151 1.70 -8.14 10.15
CA LYS A 151 2.56 -7.17 9.45
C LYS A 151 1.76 -6.22 8.56
N ILE A 152 0.66 -6.68 7.95
CA ILE A 152 -0.28 -5.80 7.23
C ILE A 152 -0.87 -4.74 8.17
N ILE A 153 -1.34 -5.13 9.35
CA ILE A 153 -1.88 -4.21 10.36
C ILE A 153 -0.82 -3.20 10.79
N LEU A 154 0.40 -3.66 11.08
CA LEU A 154 1.50 -2.79 11.49
C LEU A 154 1.84 -1.75 10.39
N CYS A 155 1.98 -2.18 9.13
CA CYS A 155 2.22 -1.26 8.01
C CYS A 155 1.10 -0.23 7.86
N LEU A 156 -0.16 -0.64 8.02
CA LEU A 156 -1.30 0.27 7.92
C LEU A 156 -1.35 1.26 9.09
N GLN A 157 -1.01 0.83 10.30
CA GLN A 157 -0.88 1.72 11.46
C GLN A 157 0.22 2.78 11.23
N LYS A 158 1.42 2.37 10.78
CA LYS A 158 2.50 3.30 10.41
C LYS A 158 2.04 4.29 9.31
N LEU A 159 1.35 3.81 8.28
CA LEU A 159 0.80 4.66 7.21
C LEU A 159 -0.25 5.66 7.72
N ILE A 160 -1.07 5.27 8.69
CA ILE A 160 -2.08 6.15 9.30
C ILE A 160 -1.41 7.18 10.21
N SER A 161 -0.34 6.82 10.92
CA SER A 161 0.44 7.80 11.69
C SER A 161 1.08 8.87 10.80
N LEU A 162 1.40 8.55 9.55
CA LEU A 162 1.92 9.52 8.57
C LEU A 162 0.82 10.29 7.83
N HIS A 163 -0.31 9.65 7.54
CA HIS A 163 -1.40 10.18 6.71
C HIS A 163 -2.75 9.97 7.40
N HIS A 164 -2.96 10.63 8.54
CA HIS A 164 -4.11 10.40 9.41
C HIS A 164 -5.45 10.75 8.75
N PHE A 165 -5.44 11.61 7.72
CA PHE A 165 -6.61 11.97 6.95
C PHE A 165 -6.87 11.11 5.71
N ASN A 166 -6.08 10.06 5.45
CA ASN A 166 -6.31 9.17 4.30
C ASN A 166 -7.40 8.11 4.60
N PRO A 167 -8.64 8.25 4.08
CA PRO A 167 -9.74 7.32 4.41
C PRO A 167 -9.48 5.88 3.97
N TRP A 168 -8.69 5.69 2.90
CA TRP A 168 -8.49 4.37 2.31
C TRP A 168 -7.56 3.50 3.15
N ASN A 169 -6.61 4.11 3.88
CA ASN A 169 -5.75 3.38 4.81
C ASN A 169 -6.56 2.88 6.01
N TRP A 170 -7.46 3.71 6.54
CA TRP A 170 -8.41 3.32 7.60
C TRP A 170 -9.34 2.19 7.17
N ALA A 171 -9.90 2.25 5.96
CA ALA A 171 -10.74 1.18 5.42
C ALA A 171 -9.97 -0.14 5.28
N LYS A 172 -8.72 -0.09 4.78
CA LYS A 172 -7.84 -1.28 4.72
C LYS A 172 -7.51 -1.82 6.11
N LEU A 173 -7.28 -0.95 7.09
CA LEU A 173 -6.99 -1.36 8.47
C LEU A 173 -8.20 -2.09 9.08
N ALA A 174 -9.41 -1.61 8.81
CA ALA A 174 -10.63 -2.27 9.24
C ALA A 174 -10.75 -3.70 8.67
N GLU A 175 -10.52 -3.87 7.37
CA GLU A 175 -10.53 -5.19 6.71
C GLU A 175 -9.42 -6.11 7.26
N ALA A 176 -8.25 -5.56 7.59
CA ALA A 176 -7.16 -6.33 8.19
C ALA A 176 -7.53 -6.82 9.61
N TYR A 177 -8.18 -6.00 10.44
CA TYR A 177 -8.69 -6.41 11.74
C TYR A 177 -9.79 -7.47 11.65
N LEU A 178 -10.69 -7.37 10.68
CA LEU A 178 -11.70 -8.41 10.42
C LEU A 178 -11.03 -9.74 10.04
N SER A 179 -10.04 -9.68 9.16
CA SER A 179 -9.28 -10.87 8.72
C SER A 179 -8.53 -11.51 9.90
N LEU A 180 -7.95 -10.69 10.79
CA LEU A 180 -7.29 -11.17 12.00
C LEU A 180 -8.28 -11.88 12.92
N GLY A 181 -9.44 -11.27 13.17
CA GLY A 181 -10.50 -11.90 13.94
C GLY A 181 -10.83 -13.28 13.36
N LEU A 182 -11.08 -13.36 12.04
CA LEU A 182 -11.48 -14.62 11.39
C LEU A 182 -10.41 -15.71 11.53
N ALA A 183 -9.14 -15.35 11.39
CA ALA A 183 -8.01 -16.26 11.59
C ALA A 183 -7.96 -16.79 13.03
N LEU A 184 -8.17 -15.92 14.02
CA LEU A 184 -8.20 -16.32 15.44
C LEU A 184 -9.37 -17.27 15.72
N SER A 185 -10.58 -16.95 15.25
CA SER A 185 -11.75 -17.82 15.41
C SER A 185 -11.56 -19.19 14.77
N ALA A 186 -10.95 -19.25 13.58
CA ALA A 186 -10.63 -20.51 12.91
C ALA A 186 -9.61 -21.36 13.68
N SER A 187 -8.55 -20.72 14.21
CA SER A 187 -7.53 -21.41 15.02
C SER A 187 -8.10 -22.00 16.32
N LEU A 188 -9.08 -21.32 16.93
CA LEU A 188 -9.77 -21.85 18.11
C LEU A 188 -10.61 -23.07 17.76
N ALA A 189 -11.37 -23.00 16.67
CA ALA A 189 -12.21 -24.12 16.23
C ALA A 189 -11.39 -25.37 15.87
N SER A 190 -10.18 -25.24 15.32
CA SER A 190 -9.29 -26.38 15.05
C SER A 190 -8.74 -27.00 16.34
N SER A 191 -8.33 -26.18 17.31
CA SER A 191 -7.80 -26.67 18.60
C SER A 191 -8.81 -27.49 19.42
N GLN A 192 -10.11 -27.14 19.35
CA GLN A 192 -11.17 -27.87 20.05
C GLN A 192 -11.45 -29.25 19.44
N LYS A 193 -11.15 -29.42 18.14
CA LYS A 193 -11.38 -30.67 17.42
C LYS A 193 -10.28 -31.71 17.65
N GLU A 194 -9.07 -31.28 18.01
CA GLU A 194 -7.98 -32.18 18.40
C GLU A 194 -8.13 -32.68 19.85
N ASN A 195 -8.70 -31.85 20.75
CA ASN A 195 -8.94 -32.23 22.14
C ASN A 195 -10.18 -33.11 22.37
N SER A 196 -11.00 -33.37 21.34
CA SER A 196 -12.18 -34.25 21.43
C SER A 196 -11.93 -35.71 21.02
N PHE A 197 -10.68 -36.12 20.79
CA PHE A 197 -10.32 -37.50 20.48
C PHE A 197 -9.55 -38.18 21.62
N THR A 198 -10.09 -38.17 22.83
CA THR A 198 -9.89 -39.27 23.78
C THR A 198 -11.19 -39.52 24.52
N SER A 199 -11.49 -40.80 24.78
CA SER A 199 -12.70 -41.34 25.45
C SER A 199 -13.90 -41.67 24.56
N SER A 200 -13.84 -42.83 23.90
CA SER A 200 -14.60 -44.03 24.29
C SER A 200 -14.91 -44.88 23.06
N ASP A 201 -14.21 -46.02 22.97
CA ASP A 201 -14.68 -47.20 22.26
C ASP A 201 -16.02 -47.64 22.88
N GLN A 202 -17.13 -47.28 22.22
CA GLN A 202 -18.32 -48.10 22.26
C GLN A 202 -18.87 -48.27 20.84
N GLN A 203 -18.55 -49.46 20.35
CA GLN A 203 -19.10 -50.15 19.19
C GLN A 203 -20.63 -50.03 19.17
N PHE A 204 -21.17 -49.29 18.20
CA PHE A 204 -22.58 -49.38 17.82
C PHE A 204 -22.70 -49.68 16.32
N GLN A 205 -23.25 -50.86 16.03
CA GLN A 205 -23.58 -51.35 14.70
C GLN A 205 -24.69 -50.48 14.06
N ALA A 206 -24.49 -50.14 12.79
CA ALA A 206 -25.51 -49.58 11.93
C ALA A 206 -26.46 -50.65 11.38
N PRO A 207 -27.76 -50.34 11.16
CA PRO A 207 -28.60 -51.11 10.26
C PRO A 207 -29.08 -50.28 9.03
N PHE A 208 -28.52 -50.64 7.85
CA PHE A 208 -29.14 -50.62 6.50
C PHE A 208 -29.35 -49.24 5.78
N PRO A 209 -29.64 -49.20 4.44
CA PRO A 209 -28.70 -48.85 3.37
C PRO A 209 -29.13 -47.59 2.56
N PRO A 210 -28.33 -47.07 1.60
CA PRO A 210 -28.67 -45.83 0.90
C PRO A 210 -29.56 -46.07 -0.33
N PRO A 211 -30.46 -45.13 -0.69
CA PRO A 211 -31.04 -45.09 -2.03
C PRO A 211 -30.34 -44.08 -2.95
N LYS A 212 -30.57 -44.32 -4.25
CA LYS A 212 -29.76 -43.96 -5.43
C LYS A 212 -30.02 -42.54 -5.97
N ARG A 213 -29.00 -42.00 -6.65
CA ARG A 213 -28.99 -40.94 -7.68
C ARG A 213 -29.99 -41.25 -8.83
N ASP A 214 -30.50 -40.37 -9.69
CA ASP A 214 -30.12 -39.08 -10.36
C ASP A 214 -31.42 -38.62 -11.15
N PRO A 215 -31.43 -37.75 -12.20
CA PRO A 215 -30.94 -36.39 -12.42
C PRO A 215 -31.99 -35.46 -13.14
N SER A 216 -31.59 -34.20 -13.39
CA SER A 216 -32.00 -33.30 -14.51
C SER A 216 -33.26 -32.41 -14.40
N LEU A 217 -33.07 -31.11 -14.69
CA LEU A 217 -33.75 -30.25 -15.69
C LEU A 217 -33.42 -28.77 -15.38
N HIS A 218 -32.39 -28.20 -16.01
CA HIS A 218 -32.44 -27.39 -17.26
C HIS A 218 -32.80 -25.90 -17.08
N PHE A 219 -31.75 -25.09 -17.13
CA PHE A 219 -31.57 -23.78 -17.80
C PHE A 219 -32.77 -22.88 -18.12
N SER A 220 -32.63 -21.61 -17.72
CA SER A 220 -32.96 -20.44 -18.54
C SER A 220 -31.92 -19.32 -18.30
N LYS A 221 -31.44 -18.75 -19.41
CA LYS A 221 -30.40 -17.72 -19.62
C LYS A 221 -31.11 -16.51 -20.28
N PRO A 222 -30.50 -15.35 -20.58
CA PRO A 222 -29.61 -14.43 -19.85
C PRO A 222 -30.20 -12.98 -19.75
N LEU A 223 -29.52 -12.07 -19.04
CA LEU A 223 -29.31 -10.72 -19.60
C LEU A 223 -27.94 -10.15 -19.17
N ASN A 224 -27.39 -9.40 -20.09
CA ASN A 224 -25.98 -9.12 -20.36
C ASN A 224 -25.52 -7.82 -19.67
N GLY A 225 -24.23 -7.71 -19.32
CA GLY A 225 -23.64 -6.45 -18.81
C GLY A 225 -22.29 -6.57 -18.09
N ASN A 226 -21.23 -6.87 -18.86
CA ASN A 226 -19.80 -6.52 -18.66
C ASN A 226 -19.09 -6.98 -17.35
N SER A 227 -18.40 -8.12 -17.36
CA SER A 227 -17.04 -8.38 -17.92
C SER A 227 -15.89 -8.03 -16.96
N ARG A 228 -15.43 -9.04 -16.22
CA ARG A 228 -14.01 -9.25 -15.86
C ARG A 228 -13.70 -10.73 -16.03
N PHE A 229 -12.83 -11.02 -16.99
CA PHE A 229 -12.39 -12.36 -17.36
C PHE A 229 -11.52 -12.97 -16.26
N TYR A 230 -11.97 -14.12 -15.75
CA TYR A 230 -11.13 -15.21 -15.26
C TYR A 230 -11.60 -16.46 -15.98
N MET A 231 -10.69 -17.22 -16.59
CA MET A 231 -10.50 -18.66 -16.34
C MET A 231 -9.40 -19.20 -17.26
N GLY A 232 -8.61 -20.15 -16.73
CA GLY A 232 -7.66 -20.93 -17.52
C GLY A 232 -6.67 -21.69 -16.63
N THR A 233 -7.16 -22.64 -15.84
CA THR A 233 -6.35 -23.63 -15.14
C THR A 233 -5.74 -24.62 -16.13
N SER A 234 -4.43 -24.89 -16.01
CA SER A 234 -3.80 -26.15 -16.42
C SER A 234 -2.39 -26.23 -15.85
N SER A 235 -2.14 -27.13 -14.90
CA SER A 235 -1.27 -28.30 -15.15
C SER A 235 -1.08 -29.13 -13.88
N SER A 236 -0.80 -30.40 -14.13
CA SER A 236 -0.85 -31.57 -13.27
C SER A 236 0.09 -31.57 -12.08
N CYS A 237 -0.37 -32.20 -10.99
CA CYS A 237 0.45 -32.81 -9.96
C CYS A 237 1.42 -33.84 -10.57
N ILE A 238 2.70 -33.78 -10.21
CA ILE A 238 3.58 -34.95 -10.20
C ILE A 238 4.03 -35.15 -8.76
N GLN A 239 3.56 -36.26 -8.18
CA GLN A 239 4.11 -36.84 -6.96
C GLN A 239 5.47 -37.44 -7.29
N GLN A 240 6.48 -37.16 -6.46
CA GLN A 240 7.53 -38.14 -6.20
C GLN A 240 7.96 -38.05 -4.73
N SER A 241 7.73 -39.18 -4.06
CA SER A 241 8.12 -39.55 -2.72
C SER A 241 9.63 -39.83 -2.62
N GLY A 242 10.23 -39.45 -1.49
CA GLY A 242 11.55 -39.91 -1.08
C GLY A 242 11.77 -39.65 0.41
N ASN A 243 11.59 -40.68 1.22
CA ASN A 243 11.85 -40.70 2.67
C ASN A 243 13.33 -40.44 2.99
N CYS A 244 13.63 -39.78 4.11
CA CYS A 244 14.46 -40.40 5.16
C CYS A 244 14.34 -39.67 6.51
N LEU A 245 14.12 -40.47 7.56
CA LEU A 245 14.11 -40.12 8.97
C LEU A 245 15.53 -40.07 9.54
N SER A 246 15.77 -39.13 10.46
CA SER A 246 16.56 -39.29 11.70
C SER A 246 16.29 -38.03 12.54
N ASP A 247 15.28 -38.01 13.41
CA ASP A 247 15.28 -38.51 14.79
C ASP A 247 16.43 -37.98 15.67
N VAL A 248 16.19 -36.84 16.33
CA VAL A 248 16.67 -36.54 17.69
C VAL A 248 15.56 -35.74 18.38
N GLY A 249 14.87 -36.40 19.32
CA GLY A 249 13.87 -35.82 20.22
C GLY A 249 14.47 -35.06 21.42
N PRO A 250 13.63 -34.52 22.32
CA PRO A 250 13.68 -33.11 22.71
C PRO A 250 14.15 -32.86 24.15
N ALA A 251 14.64 -31.65 24.42
CA ALA A 251 14.80 -31.13 25.79
C ALA A 251 13.62 -30.20 26.11
N ALA A 252 12.70 -30.74 26.91
CA ALA A 252 11.52 -30.05 27.43
C ALA A 252 11.93 -28.95 28.42
N LEU A 253 11.38 -27.74 28.22
CA LEU A 253 11.16 -26.78 29.29
C LEU A 253 9.64 -26.61 29.43
N GLU A 254 9.05 -27.49 30.23
CA GLU A 254 7.65 -27.42 30.62
C GLU A 254 7.46 -26.21 31.53
N THR A 255 6.74 -25.20 31.05
CA THR A 255 6.01 -24.26 31.91
C THR A 255 4.53 -24.60 31.88
N PRO A 256 3.82 -24.58 33.03
CA PRO A 256 2.49 -25.19 33.13
C PRO A 256 1.47 -24.43 32.28
N PHE A 257 0.83 -25.13 31.34
CA PHE A 257 -0.37 -24.66 30.66
C PHE A 257 -1.50 -24.51 31.70
N HIS A 258 -1.73 -23.27 32.12
CA HIS A 258 -2.87 -22.89 32.96
C HIS A 258 -4.18 -22.94 32.13
N PRO A 259 -5.35 -23.31 32.70
CA PRO A 259 -6.62 -23.44 31.97
C PRO A 259 -7.25 -22.13 31.45
N ALA A 260 -6.52 -21.01 31.49
CA ALA A 260 -7.04 -19.67 31.18
C ALA A 260 -7.17 -19.38 29.67
N PHE A 261 -6.63 -20.24 28.80
CA PHE A 261 -6.56 -19.99 27.35
C PHE A 261 -7.93 -19.98 26.66
N HIS A 262 -8.91 -20.73 27.17
CA HIS A 262 -10.27 -20.76 26.61
C HIS A 262 -11.12 -19.53 26.95
N SER A 263 -10.69 -18.69 27.90
CA SER A 263 -11.45 -17.52 28.38
C SER A 263 -11.18 -16.23 27.59
N TRP A 264 -10.09 -16.15 26.85
CA TRP A 264 -9.62 -14.90 26.22
C TRP A 264 -10.18 -14.68 24.81
N ALA A 265 -10.54 -15.76 24.11
CA ALA A 265 -10.86 -15.69 22.69
C ALA A 265 -12.15 -14.91 22.35
N PRO A 266 -13.26 -15.01 23.12
CA PRO A 266 -14.41 -14.14 22.91
C PRO A 266 -14.05 -12.66 23.10
N THR A 267 -13.20 -12.35 24.09
CA THR A 267 -12.75 -10.99 24.40
C THR A 267 -11.84 -10.42 23.31
N VAL A 268 -10.96 -11.24 22.72
CA VAL A 268 -10.06 -10.80 21.64
C VAL A 268 -10.77 -10.69 20.30
N TRP A 269 -11.69 -11.59 19.98
CA TRP A 269 -12.57 -11.43 18.83
C TRP A 269 -13.39 -10.14 18.94
N ALA A 270 -14.04 -9.91 20.08
CA ALA A 270 -14.77 -8.66 20.36
C ALA A 270 -13.86 -7.42 20.22
N GLY A 271 -12.62 -7.51 20.70
CA GLY A 271 -11.62 -6.45 20.55
C GLY A 271 -11.26 -6.15 19.08
N THR A 272 -11.07 -7.19 18.25
CA THR A 272 -10.79 -7.00 16.81
C THR A 272 -11.99 -6.43 16.04
N GLN A 273 -13.21 -6.85 16.38
CA GLN A 273 -14.43 -6.29 15.79
C GLN A 273 -14.61 -4.81 16.15
N MET A 274 -14.36 -4.44 17.41
CA MET A 274 -14.42 -3.05 17.86
C MET A 274 -13.41 -2.18 17.10
N LYS A 275 -12.15 -2.64 16.99
CA LYS A 275 -11.10 -1.94 16.22
C LYS A 275 -11.46 -1.80 14.74
N ALA A 276 -12.03 -2.84 14.14
CA ALA A 276 -12.48 -2.81 12.75
C ALA A 276 -13.61 -1.79 12.54
N CYS A 277 -14.64 -1.83 13.40
CA CYS A 277 -15.76 -0.90 13.35
C CYS A 277 -15.29 0.55 13.51
N ALA A 278 -14.44 0.82 14.51
CA ALA A 278 -13.92 2.15 14.74
C ALA A 278 -13.08 2.67 13.55
N SER A 279 -12.28 1.80 12.93
CA SER A 279 -11.52 2.13 11.71
C SER A 279 -12.44 2.43 10.51
N PHE A 280 -13.54 1.69 10.35
CA PHE A 280 -14.54 1.96 9.32
C PHE A 280 -15.30 3.27 9.55
N VAL A 281 -15.72 3.53 10.79
CA VAL A 281 -16.35 4.79 11.18
C VAL A 281 -15.42 5.96 10.85
N ARG A 282 -14.15 5.85 11.21
CA ARG A 282 -13.12 6.84 10.88
C ARG A 282 -12.97 7.05 9.38
N ALA A 283 -12.89 5.98 8.58
CA ALA A 283 -12.81 6.05 7.13
C ALA A 283 -14.02 6.79 6.52
N ARG A 284 -15.24 6.48 7.00
CA ARG A 284 -16.48 7.13 6.54
C ARG A 284 -16.50 8.62 6.87
N LEU A 285 -16.11 9.01 8.08
CA LEU A 285 -16.04 10.42 8.49
C LEU A 285 -15.06 11.22 7.62
N LEU A 286 -13.90 10.66 7.30
CA LEU A 286 -12.92 11.28 6.39
C LEU A 286 -13.42 11.41 4.95
N LEU A 287 -14.17 10.42 4.46
CA LEU A 287 -14.82 10.49 3.15
C LEU A 287 -15.88 11.60 3.11
N GLN A 288 -16.68 11.75 4.17
CA GLN A 288 -17.67 12.84 4.29
C GLN A 288 -17.00 14.22 4.34
N LEU A 289 -15.88 14.33 5.06
CA LEU A 289 -15.11 15.58 5.17
C LEU A 289 -14.59 16.06 3.81
N THR A 290 -14.10 15.14 2.97
CA THR A 290 -13.52 15.47 1.66
C THR A 290 -14.55 15.54 0.52
N GLN A 291 -15.81 15.18 0.80
CA GLN A 291 -16.86 15.04 -0.21
C GLN A 291 -17.11 16.34 -0.99
N SER A 292 -17.16 17.49 -0.31
CA SER A 292 -17.44 18.80 -0.94
C SER A 292 -16.32 19.28 -1.86
N GLN A 293 -15.11 18.72 -1.73
CA GLN A 293 -13.93 19.08 -2.52
C GLN A 293 -13.76 18.18 -3.76
N GLN A 294 -14.54 17.10 -3.87
CA GLN A 294 -14.42 16.12 -4.93
C GLN A 294 -15.47 16.33 -6.02
N THR A 295 -15.12 15.99 -7.27
CA THR A 295 -16.01 16.12 -8.43
C THR A 295 -16.02 14.84 -9.27
N SER A 296 -17.08 14.66 -10.06
CA SER A 296 -17.21 13.58 -11.06
C SER A 296 -16.91 12.18 -10.47
N PHE A 297 -16.01 11.41 -11.09
CA PHE A 297 -15.67 10.04 -10.72
C PHE A 297 -15.10 9.90 -9.30
N ALA A 298 -14.39 10.90 -8.79
CA ALA A 298 -13.86 10.86 -7.43
C ALA A 298 -15.00 10.90 -6.40
N LEU A 299 -16.00 11.74 -6.65
CA LEU A 299 -17.18 11.87 -5.80
C LEU A 299 -18.06 10.60 -5.86
N GLU A 300 -18.25 10.01 -7.05
CA GLU A 300 -18.96 8.74 -7.20
C GLU A 300 -18.29 7.61 -6.42
N LYS A 301 -16.96 7.48 -6.54
CA LYS A 301 -16.18 6.50 -5.78
C LYS A 301 -16.30 6.72 -4.28
N ASN A 302 -16.32 7.97 -3.83
CA ASN A 302 -16.51 8.31 -2.42
C ASN A 302 -17.88 7.84 -1.92
N PHE A 303 -18.97 8.19 -2.60
CA PHE A 303 -20.31 7.76 -2.20
C PHE A 303 -20.44 6.25 -2.14
N LYS A 304 -19.95 5.54 -3.16
CA LYS A 304 -19.96 4.08 -3.17
C LYS A 304 -19.19 3.49 -1.99
N ALA A 305 -18.03 4.04 -1.67
CA ALA A 305 -17.25 3.58 -0.52
C ALA A 305 -18.00 3.85 0.81
N GLN A 306 -18.66 5.00 0.96
CA GLN A 306 -19.47 5.28 2.14
C GLN A 306 -20.63 4.29 2.31
N GLU A 307 -21.34 3.94 1.23
CA GLU A 307 -22.42 2.95 1.25
C GLU A 307 -21.91 1.55 1.64
N GLU A 308 -20.79 1.11 1.06
CA GLU A 308 -20.16 -0.17 1.40
C GLU A 308 -19.74 -0.19 2.88
N ILE A 309 -19.11 0.89 3.38
CA ILE A 309 -18.70 1.01 4.78
C ILE A 309 -19.90 1.01 5.72
N GLU A 310 -20.97 1.73 5.38
CA GLU A 310 -22.21 1.76 6.16
C GLU A 310 -22.83 0.36 6.30
N ALA A 311 -22.86 -0.40 5.21
CA ALA A 311 -23.33 -1.79 5.23
C ALA A 311 -22.45 -2.67 6.13
N ARG A 312 -21.12 -2.49 6.11
CA ARG A 312 -20.20 -3.20 7.01
C ARG A 312 -20.43 -2.81 8.47
N ILE A 313 -20.59 -1.53 8.79
CA ILE A 313 -20.84 -1.02 10.15
C ILE A 313 -22.12 -1.65 10.73
N LYS A 314 -23.20 -1.67 9.95
CA LYS A 314 -24.46 -2.33 10.34
C LYS A 314 -24.28 -3.83 10.59
N GLY A 315 -23.42 -4.48 9.81
CA GLY A 315 -23.10 -5.89 9.94
C GLY A 315 -22.42 -6.30 11.26
N PHE A 316 -21.85 -5.35 12.02
CA PHE A 316 -21.28 -5.65 13.35
C PHE A 316 -22.36 -5.86 14.43
N GLY A 317 -23.57 -5.29 14.24
CA GLY A 317 -24.68 -5.46 15.19
C GLY A 317 -24.48 -4.77 16.55
N PHE A 318 -23.65 -3.72 16.62
CA PHE A 318 -23.49 -2.92 17.83
C PHE A 318 -24.74 -2.08 18.12
N GLU A 319 -24.98 -1.79 19.41
CA GLU A 319 -26.04 -0.87 19.83
C GLU A 319 -25.77 0.54 19.31
N GLU A 320 -26.82 1.27 18.95
CA GLU A 320 -26.73 2.64 18.41
C GLU A 320 -25.93 3.57 19.34
N GLY A 321 -26.13 3.48 20.65
CA GLY A 321 -25.35 4.27 21.63
C GLY A 321 -23.85 3.97 21.60
N THR A 322 -23.47 2.72 21.31
CA THR A 322 -22.05 2.33 21.15
C THR A 322 -21.49 2.90 19.85
N LEU A 323 -22.23 2.79 18.74
CA LEU A 323 -21.82 3.35 17.45
C LEU A 323 -21.68 4.88 17.52
N GLN A 324 -22.58 5.55 18.24
CA GLN A 324 -22.51 6.98 18.48
C GLN A 324 -21.25 7.35 19.27
N LEU A 325 -20.94 6.63 20.35
CA LEU A 325 -19.72 6.87 21.13
C LEU A 325 -18.45 6.68 20.28
N ILE A 326 -18.38 5.61 19.48
CA ILE A 326 -17.27 5.37 18.55
C ILE A 326 -17.15 6.54 17.56
N SER A 327 -18.27 7.01 17.02
CA SER A 327 -18.29 8.14 16.09
C SER A 327 -17.81 9.44 16.73
N GLU A 328 -18.17 9.73 17.98
CA GLU A 328 -17.69 10.91 18.69
C GLU A 328 -16.17 10.86 18.90
N VAL A 329 -15.65 9.73 19.40
CA VAL A 329 -14.21 9.53 19.60
C VAL A 329 -13.44 9.63 18.28
N MET A 330 -13.93 8.99 17.22
CA MET A 330 -13.29 9.00 15.91
C MET A 330 -13.45 10.31 15.14
N LYS A 331 -14.17 11.29 15.67
CA LYS A 331 -14.37 12.62 15.09
C LYS A 331 -13.64 13.73 15.86
N GLU A 332 -13.12 13.46 17.05
CA GLU A 332 -12.57 14.46 17.98
C GLU A 332 -11.54 15.41 17.34
N ASP A 333 -10.66 14.88 16.48
CA ASP A 333 -9.62 15.63 15.77
C ASP A 333 -10.06 16.17 14.39
N LEU A 334 -11.27 15.84 13.91
CA LEU A 334 -11.81 16.29 12.62
C LEU A 334 -12.46 17.68 12.71
N ILE A 335 -11.70 18.67 13.17
CA ILE A 335 -12.14 20.06 13.29
C ILE A 335 -11.72 20.82 12.02
N PRO A 336 -12.67 21.34 11.20
CA PRO A 336 -12.37 21.98 9.91
C PRO A 336 -11.33 23.11 9.98
N GLU A 337 -11.29 23.83 11.10
CA GLU A 337 -10.31 24.89 11.36
C GLU A 337 -8.88 24.35 11.55
N LYS A 338 -8.72 23.21 12.23
CA LYS A 338 -7.40 22.56 12.44
C LYS A 338 -6.88 21.86 11.19
N ILE A 339 -7.79 21.31 10.38
CA ILE A 339 -7.45 20.59 9.15
C ILE A 339 -6.77 21.50 8.12
N LYS A 340 -7.14 22.78 8.03
CA LYS A 340 -6.46 23.72 7.11
C LYS A 340 -4.99 23.92 7.49
N ASP A 341 -4.69 24.01 8.78
CA ASP A 341 -3.32 24.21 9.27
C ASP A 341 -2.48 22.93 9.20
N GLU A 342 -3.10 21.76 9.44
CA GLU A 342 -2.44 20.46 9.40
C GLU A 342 -2.21 19.92 7.98
N VAL A 343 -3.11 20.18 7.02
CA VAL A 343 -2.86 19.85 5.60
C VAL A 343 -1.67 20.65 5.06
N HIS A 344 -1.43 21.86 5.56
CA HIS A 344 -0.21 22.63 5.27
C HIS A 344 1.02 22.12 6.04
N ALA A 345 0.83 21.42 7.16
CA ALA A 345 1.89 20.79 7.94
C ALA A 345 2.24 19.36 7.47
N GLU A 346 1.32 18.61 6.85
CA GLU A 346 1.62 17.33 6.16
C GLU A 346 2.61 17.56 4.99
N VAL A 347 2.63 18.76 4.41
CA VAL A 347 3.64 19.18 3.42
C VAL A 347 5.01 19.43 4.08
N LYS A 348 5.08 19.65 5.40
CA LYS A 348 6.34 19.69 6.14
C LYS A 348 6.77 18.26 6.46
N CYS A 349 7.80 17.81 5.77
CA CYS A 349 8.49 16.55 6.05
C CYS A 349 8.66 16.34 7.56
N VAL A 350 8.12 15.22 8.05
CA VAL A 350 8.34 14.75 9.42
C VAL A 350 9.85 14.69 9.67
N GLY A 351 10.31 15.30 10.77
CA GLY A 351 11.73 15.36 11.12
C GLY A 351 12.35 13.96 11.30
N SER A 352 13.66 13.85 11.09
CA SER A 352 14.40 12.57 11.12
C SER A 352 14.14 11.73 12.37
N GLU A 353 13.94 12.36 13.54
CA GLU A 353 13.69 11.68 14.82
C GLU A 353 12.31 11.00 14.87
N ALA A 354 11.27 11.66 14.35
CA ALA A 354 9.93 11.09 14.27
C ALA A 354 9.82 9.99 13.20
N LEU A 355 10.67 10.03 12.17
CA LEU A 355 10.83 8.91 11.23
C LEU A 355 11.52 7.71 11.89
N THR A 356 12.52 7.94 12.75
CA THR A 356 13.19 6.86 13.50
C THR A 356 12.22 6.15 14.46
N ALA A 357 11.32 6.89 15.13
CA ALA A 357 10.30 6.32 16.01
C ALA A 357 9.27 5.43 15.27
N LEU A 358 9.08 5.64 13.96
CA LEU A 358 8.19 4.84 13.12
C LEU A 358 8.90 3.66 12.43
N THR A 359 10.23 3.64 12.42
CA THR A 359 11.05 2.60 11.77
C THR A 359 11.67 1.61 12.76
N CYS A 360 11.78 1.99 14.04
CA CYS A 360 12.02 1.08 15.17
C CYS A 360 10.73 0.33 15.56
#